data_AF-A0A9D9SU48-F1
#
_entry.id   AF-A0A9D9SU48-F1
#
_cell.length_a   1.000
_cell.length_b   1.000
_cell.length_c   1.000
_cell.angle_alpha   90.00
_cell.angle_beta   90.00
_cell.angle_gamma   90.00
#
_symmetry.space_group_name_H-M   'P 1'
#
loop_
_entity.id
_entity.type
_entity.pdbx_description
1 polymer ?
#
loop_
_entity_poly.entity_id
_entity_poly.type
_entity_poly.pdbx_seq_one_letter_code
_entity_poly.pdbx_strand_id
1 'polypeptide(L)'
;MAANTTNGADVSAQDMTVKANKFVDQGTVPTMITTAGAATYTAAEILGGVVWRDPSGAGRTDVLPTAALLCGALINEQVGDVIDFILVNEADAAETITLSAGSGGGFDQLAATRIVPQNTSRLVRIILTNVTSGSEAYKVYM
;
A
#
# COMPACT_ATOMS: atom_id res chain seq x y z
N MET A 1 18.03 23.92 54.67
CA MET A 1 18.32 23.30 53.35
C MET A 1 17.17 22.36 53.06
N ALA A 2 16.41 22.58 51.99
CA ALA A 2 15.23 21.77 51.67
C ALA A 2 15.69 20.40 51.15
N ALA A 3 15.12 19.32 51.72
CA ALA A 3 15.43 17.96 51.32
C ALA A 3 14.90 17.70 49.90
N ASN A 4 15.81 17.34 48.99
CA ASN A 4 15.48 16.88 47.64
C ASN A 4 14.84 15.48 47.74
N THR A 5 13.51 15.42 47.68
CA THR A 5 12.75 14.15 47.67
C THR A 5 12.62 13.62 46.25
N THR A 6 13.72 13.21 45.63
CA THR A 6 13.63 12.32 44.47
C THR A 6 13.17 10.96 44.99
N ASN A 7 11.92 10.59 44.69
CA ASN A 7 11.22 9.39 45.19
C ASN A 7 11.80 8.05 44.68
N GLY A 8 13.09 7.98 44.35
CA GLY A 8 13.75 6.74 43.93
C GLY A 8 13.05 5.99 42.79
N ALA A 9 12.21 6.67 42.01
CA ALA A 9 11.46 6.05 40.94
C ALA A 9 12.40 5.96 39.73
N ASP A 10 12.93 4.77 39.53
CA ASP A 10 13.59 4.39 38.29
C ASP A 10 12.56 4.49 37.16
N VAL A 11 12.54 5.61 36.44
CA VAL A 11 11.61 5.84 35.31
C VAL A 11 11.94 4.96 34.09
N SER A 12 13.02 4.18 34.16
CA SER A 12 13.32 3.11 33.21
C SER A 12 12.24 2.03 33.14
N ALA A 13 11.36 1.94 34.15
CA ALA A 13 10.18 1.07 34.13
C ALA A 13 8.94 1.69 33.44
N GLN A 14 8.89 3.01 33.23
CA GLN A 14 7.84 3.64 32.39
C GLN A 14 8.13 3.40 30.89
N ASP A 15 9.41 3.24 30.55
CA ASP A 15 9.89 2.74 29.26
C ASP A 15 9.78 1.20 29.12
N MET A 16 9.24 0.49 30.12
CA MET A 16 9.03 -0.96 30.10
C MET A 16 7.62 -1.40 29.70
N THR A 17 6.80 -0.55 29.09
CA THR A 17 5.48 -0.97 28.57
C THR A 17 5.32 -0.66 27.08
N VAL A 18 6.36 -0.98 26.32
CA VAL A 18 6.40 -1.93 25.18
C VAL A 18 7.78 -1.74 24.54
N LYS A 19 8.70 -2.69 24.74
CA LYS A 19 9.96 -2.75 23.97
C LYS A 19 9.70 -3.36 22.59
N ALA A 20 8.89 -2.68 21.78
CA ALA A 20 8.82 -2.90 20.35
C ALA A 20 9.18 -1.59 19.66
N ASN A 21 9.95 -1.68 18.57
CA ASN A 21 10.12 -0.54 17.69
C ASN A 21 8.73 -0.20 17.13
N LYS A 22 8.16 0.92 17.57
CA LYS A 22 6.91 1.44 17.02
C LYS A 22 7.19 1.91 15.59
N PHE A 23 6.91 1.06 14.62
CA PHE A 23 6.84 1.45 13.20
C PHE A 23 5.41 1.89 12.92
N VAL A 24 5.22 3.17 12.63
CA VAL A 24 3.92 3.75 12.28
C VAL A 24 4.08 4.49 10.97
N ASP A 25 3.57 3.89 9.91
CA ASP A 25 3.35 4.57 8.65
C ASP A 25 1.98 5.25 8.72
N GLN A 26 1.94 6.57 8.54
CA GLN A 26 0.69 7.32 8.57
C GLN A 26 0.07 7.31 7.17
N GLY A 27 -1.17 6.84 7.07
CA GLY A 27 -1.95 6.82 5.85
C GLY A 27 -3.39 7.25 6.10
N THR A 28 -4.15 7.41 5.01
CA THR A 28 -5.59 7.66 5.09
C THR A 28 -6.31 6.36 5.42
N VAL A 29 -7.37 6.41 6.24
CA VAL A 29 -8.23 5.23 6.46
C VAL A 29 -8.87 4.84 5.13
N PRO A 30 -8.64 3.63 4.61
CA PRO A 30 -9.17 3.23 3.31
C PRO A 30 -10.70 3.15 3.35
N THR A 31 -11.33 3.56 2.25
CA THR A 31 -12.74 3.24 1.98
C THR A 31 -12.78 1.96 1.18
N MET A 32 -13.68 1.04 1.54
CA MET A 32 -13.83 -0.22 0.82
C MET A 32 -14.34 0.01 -0.61
N ILE A 33 -13.66 -0.61 -1.57
CA ILE A 33 -14.05 -0.62 -2.98
C ILE A 33 -14.91 -1.85 -3.24
N THR A 34 -16.21 -1.65 -3.49
CA THR A 34 -17.21 -2.71 -3.73
C THR A 34 -17.73 -2.76 -5.17
N THR A 35 -17.04 -2.09 -6.10
CA THR A 35 -17.47 -2.00 -7.50
C THR A 35 -17.59 -3.40 -8.12
N ALA A 36 -18.78 -3.70 -8.67
CA ALA A 36 -19.00 -4.87 -9.51
C ALA A 36 -18.31 -4.68 -10.86
N GLY A 37 -17.10 -5.22 -11.01
CA GLY A 37 -16.26 -5.01 -12.18
C GLY A 37 -14.78 -4.92 -11.81
N ALA A 38 -13.94 -4.77 -12.83
CA ALA A 38 -12.56 -4.36 -12.60
C ALA A 38 -12.55 -2.93 -12.05
N ALA A 39 -11.90 -2.72 -10.90
CA ALA A 39 -11.63 -1.40 -10.37
C ALA A 39 -10.32 -0.86 -10.96
N THR A 40 -10.25 0.46 -11.16
CA THR A 40 -8.98 1.15 -11.39
C THR A 40 -8.65 1.95 -10.14
N TYR A 41 -7.55 1.60 -9.49
CA TYR A 41 -7.11 2.29 -8.27
C TYR A 41 -6.56 3.67 -8.61
N THR A 42 -6.86 4.62 -7.74
CA THR A 42 -6.36 5.99 -7.81
C THR A 42 -4.99 6.08 -7.15
N ALA A 43 -4.20 7.09 -7.55
CA ALA A 43 -2.91 7.33 -6.89
C ALA A 43 -3.07 7.60 -5.38
N ALA A 44 -4.14 8.29 -4.97
CA ALA A 44 -4.42 8.57 -3.56
C ALA A 44 -4.72 7.30 -2.74
N GLU A 45 -5.45 6.33 -3.30
CA GLU A 45 -5.69 5.04 -2.63
C GLU A 45 -4.38 4.25 -2.46
N ILE A 46 -3.51 4.26 -3.47
CA ILE A 46 -2.19 3.60 -3.40
C ILE A 46 -1.30 4.29 -2.35
N LEU A 47 -1.19 5.61 -2.38
CA LEU A 47 -0.39 6.38 -1.42
C LEU A 47 -0.98 6.39 -0.01
N GLY A 48 -2.25 6.01 0.15
CA GLY A 48 -2.88 5.75 1.45
C GLY A 48 -2.33 4.51 2.17
N GLY A 49 -1.57 3.66 1.47
CA GLY A 49 -0.85 2.51 2.03
C GLY A 49 -1.68 1.24 2.20
N VAL A 50 -3.00 1.30 2.12
CA VAL A 50 -3.89 0.13 2.18
C VAL A 50 -5.05 0.31 1.21
N VAL A 51 -5.38 -0.75 0.48
CA VAL A 51 -6.57 -0.83 -0.39
C VAL A 51 -7.43 -2.00 0.08
N TRP A 52 -8.67 -1.70 0.48
CA TRP A 52 -9.69 -2.70 0.81
C TRP A 52 -10.62 -2.92 -0.38
N ARG A 53 -10.70 -4.17 -0.83
CA ARG A 53 -11.38 -4.52 -2.07
C ARG A 53 -12.28 -5.75 -1.89
N ASP A 54 -13.56 -5.59 -2.22
CA ASP A 54 -14.54 -6.68 -2.37
C ASP A 54 -14.99 -6.78 -3.84
N PRO A 55 -14.51 -7.78 -4.61
CA PRO A 55 -14.79 -7.99 -6.04
C PRO A 55 -16.27 -8.08 -6.44
N SER A 56 -17.18 -8.27 -5.47
CA SER A 56 -18.64 -8.24 -5.62
C SER A 56 -19.13 -9.20 -6.71
N GLY A 57 -18.98 -10.50 -6.48
CA GLY A 57 -19.69 -11.56 -7.21
C GLY A 57 -18.86 -12.33 -8.25
N ALA A 58 -17.60 -11.97 -8.47
CA ALA A 58 -16.67 -12.70 -9.34
C ALA A 58 -15.22 -12.23 -9.13
N GLY A 59 -14.24 -13.07 -9.48
CA GLY A 59 -12.85 -12.64 -9.56
C GLY A 59 -12.64 -11.49 -10.56
N ARG A 60 -11.78 -10.54 -10.20
CA ARG A 60 -11.56 -9.30 -10.98
C ARG A 60 -10.09 -9.10 -11.29
N THR A 61 -9.84 -8.48 -12.44
CA THR A 61 -8.51 -7.98 -12.80
C THR A 61 -8.51 -6.48 -12.60
N ASP A 62 -8.11 -6.04 -11.41
CA ASP A 62 -8.06 -4.63 -11.08
C ASP A 62 -6.81 -3.99 -11.68
N VAL A 63 -6.87 -2.68 -11.91
CA VAL A 63 -5.86 -1.92 -12.65
C VAL A 63 -5.22 -0.90 -11.71
N LEU A 64 -3.90 -0.88 -11.65
CA LEU A 64 -3.16 0.17 -10.95
C LEU A 64 -3.30 1.51 -11.68
N PRO A 65 -3.08 2.65 -11.00
CA PRO A 65 -3.02 3.96 -11.65
C PRO A 65 -1.93 3.99 -12.72
N THR A 66 -2.05 4.95 -13.65
CA THR A 66 -0.99 5.20 -14.63
C THR A 66 0.26 5.75 -13.94
N ALA A 67 1.42 5.58 -14.58
CA ALA A 67 2.68 6.10 -14.04
C ALA A 67 2.66 7.63 -13.88
N ALA A 68 2.04 8.34 -14.84
CA ALA A 68 1.87 9.79 -14.76
C ALA A 68 1.02 10.22 -13.55
N LEU A 69 -0.06 9.48 -13.23
CA LEU A 69 -0.88 9.78 -12.06
C LEU A 69 -0.15 9.54 -10.74
N LEU A 70 0.71 8.51 -10.67
CA LEU A 70 1.54 8.25 -9.49
C LEU A 70 2.62 9.33 -9.32
N CYS A 71 3.37 9.65 -10.38
CA CYS A 71 4.40 10.69 -10.33
C CYS A 71 3.80 12.04 -9.94
N GLY A 72 2.68 12.43 -10.58
CA GLY A 72 2.01 13.70 -10.29
C GLY A 72 1.36 13.79 -8.90
N ALA A 73 1.22 12.67 -8.17
CA ALA A 73 0.70 12.66 -6.81
C ALA A 73 1.80 12.78 -5.74
N LEU A 74 3.06 12.62 -6.12
CA LEU A 74 4.22 12.71 -5.24
C LEU A 74 4.80 14.14 -5.24
N ILE A 75 5.56 14.45 -4.19
CA ILE A 75 6.33 15.70 -4.11
C ILE A 75 7.80 15.35 -4.30
N ASN A 76 8.43 15.93 -5.32
CA ASN A 76 9.84 15.68 -5.69
C ASN A 76 10.12 14.21 -6.00
N GLU A 77 9.29 13.61 -6.84
CA GLU A 77 9.45 12.23 -7.29
C GLU A 77 10.81 11.98 -7.95
N GLN A 78 11.37 10.81 -7.68
CA GLN A 78 12.66 10.39 -8.23
C GLN A 78 12.59 8.98 -8.79
N VAL A 79 13.43 8.71 -9.79
CA VAL A 79 13.67 7.33 -10.24
C VAL A 79 14.28 6.55 -9.09
N GLY A 80 13.69 5.39 -8.79
CA GLY A 80 14.08 4.54 -7.67
C GLY A 80 13.19 4.70 -6.43
N ASP A 81 12.28 5.68 -6.41
CA ASP A 81 11.30 5.80 -5.33
C ASP A 81 10.44 4.53 -5.23
N VAL A 82 10.21 4.10 -3.99
CA VAL A 82 9.47 2.88 -3.65
C VAL A 82 8.17 3.28 -2.98
N ILE A 83 7.06 2.82 -3.54
CA ILE A 83 5.72 3.00 -3.00
C ILE A 83 5.19 1.63 -2.60
N ASP A 84 5.00 1.43 -1.30
CA ASP A 84 4.46 0.20 -0.75
C ASP A 84 3.00 0.42 -0.32
N PHE A 85 2.14 -0.55 -0.65
CA PHE A 85 0.78 -0.60 -0.14
C PHE A 85 0.32 -2.05 0.06
N ILE A 86 -0.65 -2.25 0.94
CA ILE A 86 -1.27 -3.56 1.16
C ILE A 86 -2.57 -3.63 0.38
N LEU A 87 -2.70 -4.62 -0.50
CA LEU A 87 -3.98 -4.97 -1.09
C LEU A 87 -4.65 -6.07 -0.28
N VAL A 88 -5.85 -5.81 0.24
CA VAL A 88 -6.67 -6.77 0.99
C VAL A 88 -7.88 -7.17 0.15
N ASN A 89 -8.06 -8.48 -0.01
CA ASN A 89 -9.26 -9.06 -0.63
C ASN A 89 -10.25 -9.48 0.47
N GLU A 90 -11.34 -8.74 0.60
CA GLU A 90 -12.40 -8.99 1.58
C GLU A 90 -13.65 -9.62 0.94
N ALA A 91 -13.49 -10.34 -0.18
CA ALA A 91 -14.59 -11.03 -0.84
C ALA A 91 -15.39 -11.92 0.12
N ASP A 92 -16.72 -11.89 0.00
CA ASP A 92 -17.63 -12.75 0.76
C ASP A 92 -17.82 -14.15 0.14
N ALA A 93 -17.36 -14.33 -1.11
CA ALA A 93 -17.33 -15.60 -1.83
C ALA A 93 -15.93 -15.90 -2.43
N ALA A 94 -15.77 -17.09 -3.00
CA ALA A 94 -14.51 -17.58 -3.57
C ALA A 94 -14.06 -16.77 -4.80
N GLU A 95 -13.53 -15.58 -4.55
CA GLU A 95 -13.21 -14.57 -5.53
C GLU A 95 -11.77 -14.10 -5.35
N THR A 96 -11.13 -13.81 -6.47
CA THR A 96 -9.72 -13.42 -6.49
C THR A 96 -9.57 -12.04 -7.09
N ILE A 97 -8.56 -11.30 -6.62
CA ILE A 97 -8.13 -10.06 -7.26
C ILE A 97 -6.82 -10.35 -7.98
N THR A 98 -6.80 -10.18 -9.29
CA THR A 98 -5.58 -10.16 -10.08
C THR A 98 -5.20 -8.70 -10.33
N LEU A 99 -3.96 -8.32 -10.05
CA LEU A 99 -3.49 -6.97 -10.38
C LEU A 99 -2.95 -6.91 -11.81
N SER A 100 -3.34 -5.85 -12.52
CA SER A 100 -2.78 -5.42 -13.80
C SER A 100 -2.21 -4.02 -13.68
N ALA A 101 -1.21 -3.73 -14.50
CA ALA A 101 -0.52 -2.45 -14.46
C ALA A 101 -1.33 -1.41 -15.24
N GLY A 102 -1.36 -0.18 -14.74
CA GLY A 102 -1.83 0.96 -15.51
C GLY A 102 -0.85 1.32 -16.63
N SER A 103 -1.21 2.29 -17.47
CA SER A 103 -0.32 2.79 -18.52
C SER A 103 1.01 3.31 -17.94
N GLY A 104 2.13 2.98 -18.60
CA GLY A 104 3.49 3.25 -18.09
C GLY A 104 3.96 2.24 -17.03
N GLY A 105 3.09 1.36 -16.53
CA GLY A 105 3.43 0.34 -15.56
C GLY A 105 3.76 -1.01 -16.18
N GLY A 106 4.55 -1.82 -15.47
CA GLY A 106 4.80 -3.20 -15.83
C GLY A 106 5.05 -4.11 -14.63
N PHE A 107 4.83 -5.41 -14.82
CA PHE A 107 5.26 -6.44 -13.89
C PHE A 107 6.45 -7.18 -14.49
N ASP A 108 7.45 -7.50 -13.68
CA ASP A 108 8.50 -8.46 -14.04
C ASP A 108 8.18 -9.87 -13.48
N GLN A 109 7.04 -10.01 -12.81
CA GLN A 109 6.52 -11.27 -12.29
C GLN A 109 5.50 -11.91 -13.26
N LEU A 110 5.36 -13.24 -13.20
CA LEU A 110 4.38 -13.98 -13.99
C LEU A 110 2.95 -13.62 -13.60
N ALA A 111 2.02 -13.64 -14.56
CA ALA A 111 0.63 -13.25 -14.31
C ALA A 111 -0.04 -14.04 -13.16
N ALA A 112 0.26 -15.34 -13.05
CA ALA A 112 -0.26 -16.23 -12.01
C ALA A 112 0.19 -15.86 -10.59
N THR A 113 1.28 -15.10 -10.44
CA THR A 113 1.77 -14.66 -9.12
C THR A 113 1.17 -13.33 -8.70
N ARG A 114 0.35 -12.68 -9.53
CA ARG A 114 -0.27 -11.37 -9.25
C ARG A 114 -1.66 -11.47 -8.63
N ILE A 115 -1.95 -12.62 -8.03
CA ILE A 115 -3.27 -12.96 -7.49
C ILE A 115 -3.27 -12.75 -5.98
N VAL A 116 -4.33 -12.14 -5.47
CA VAL A 116 -4.71 -12.06 -4.06
C VAL A 116 -5.96 -12.92 -3.86
N PRO A 117 -5.84 -14.11 -3.26
CA PRO A 117 -6.98 -14.97 -2.94
C PRO A 117 -7.98 -14.31 -1.99
N GLN A 118 -9.21 -14.81 -1.94
CA GLN A 118 -10.23 -14.40 -0.97
C GLN A 118 -9.67 -14.42 0.47
N ASN A 119 -10.05 -13.42 1.27
CA ASN A 119 -9.71 -13.32 2.70
C ASN A 119 -8.19 -13.34 2.97
N THR A 120 -7.42 -12.81 2.02
CA THR A 120 -5.98 -12.64 2.17
C THR A 120 -5.55 -11.24 1.78
N SER A 121 -4.31 -10.91 2.10
CA SER A 121 -3.68 -9.65 1.72
C SER A 121 -2.29 -9.89 1.15
N ARG A 122 -1.82 -8.98 0.32
CA ARG A 122 -0.42 -8.95 -0.15
C ARG A 122 0.16 -7.56 -0.07
N LEU A 123 1.43 -7.49 0.32
CA LEU A 123 2.22 -6.28 0.15
C LEU A 123 2.56 -6.14 -1.33
N VAL A 124 2.23 -5.00 -1.89
CA VAL A 124 2.52 -4.64 -3.27
C VAL A 124 3.50 -3.48 -3.24
N ARG A 125 4.58 -3.65 -3.98
CA ARG A 125 5.66 -2.68 -4.12
C ARG A 125 5.70 -2.15 -5.54
N ILE A 126 5.66 -0.83 -5.67
CA ILE A 126 5.85 -0.11 -6.94
C ILE A 126 7.19 0.62 -6.87
N ILE A 127 7.99 0.50 -7.91
CA ILE A 127 9.28 1.20 -8.06
C ILE A 127 9.20 2.10 -9.29
N LEU A 128 9.41 3.40 -9.12
CA LEU A 128 9.44 4.33 -10.25
C LEU A 128 10.73 4.12 -11.07
N THR A 129 10.60 3.84 -12.36
CA THR A 129 11.73 3.60 -13.27
C THR A 129 11.98 4.77 -14.22
N ASN A 130 11.00 5.66 -14.40
CA ASN A 130 11.15 6.92 -15.11
C ASN A 130 10.14 7.94 -14.54
N VAL A 131 10.59 9.18 -14.33
CA VAL A 131 9.76 10.31 -13.89
C VAL A 131 9.75 11.46 -14.89
N THR A 132 10.32 11.24 -16.09
CA THR A 132 10.29 12.24 -17.16
C THR A 132 8.86 12.46 -17.63
N SER A 133 8.39 13.71 -17.60
CA SER A 133 7.03 14.06 -18.02
C SER A 133 6.70 13.52 -19.41
N GLY A 134 5.58 12.80 -19.52
CA GLY A 134 5.10 12.18 -20.76
C GLY A 134 5.78 10.85 -21.13
N SER A 135 6.64 10.32 -20.26
CA SER A 135 7.29 9.01 -20.42
C SER A 135 7.48 8.31 -19.07
N GLU A 136 6.66 8.66 -18.09
CA GLU A 136 6.69 8.10 -16.74
C GLU A 136 6.51 6.58 -16.79
N ALA A 137 7.26 5.87 -15.95
CA ALA A 137 7.20 4.41 -15.92
C ALA A 137 7.46 3.84 -14.53
N TYR A 138 6.88 2.67 -14.24
CA TYR A 138 7.12 1.92 -13.00
C TYR A 138 7.15 0.41 -13.19
N LYS A 139 7.73 -0.27 -12.20
CA LYS A 139 7.70 -1.74 -12.03
C LYS A 139 7.00 -2.15 -10.76
N VAL A 140 6.31 -3.29 -10.79
CA VAL A 140 5.52 -3.80 -9.67
C VAL A 140 5.97 -5.20 -9.25
N TYR A 141 6.02 -5.41 -7.93
CA TYR A 141 6.31 -6.68 -7.28
C TYR A 141 5.29 -6.93 -6.16
N MET A 142 4.78 -8.15 -6.03
CA MET A 142 3.86 -8.57 -4.96
C MET A 142 4.01 -10.03 -4.57
#